data_AF-A0A524Q552-F1
#
_entry.id   AF-A0A524Q552-F1
#
_cell.length_a   1.000
_cell.length_b   1.000
_cell.length_c   1.000
_cell.angle_alpha   90.00
_cell.angle_beta   90.00
_cell.angle_gamma   90.00
#
_symmetry.space_group_name_H-M   'P 1'
#
loop_
_entity.id
_entity.type
_entity.pdbx_description
1 polymer ?
#
loop_
_entity_poly.entity_id
_entity_poly.type
_entity_poly.pdbx_seq_one_letter_code
_entity_poly.pdbx_strand_id
1 'polypeptide(L)'
;MRVKRRRWGPKDETIDALVARKATELGTEEDRKLISGSIEECREAAYRGDPSVYFKAIIRYEDCSLKAARNHVLFRLLRDLWPPSHRVQYATLHLRSESLVDHFRFFETAHQVLLQRDMTGASAAVRDLTESEVAFGVRYLPRFNDL
;
A
#
# COMPACT_ATOMS: atom_id res chain seq x y z
N MET A 1 -32.58 -16.50 16.76
CA MET A 1 -32.11 -16.29 15.37
C MET A 1 -30.76 -15.58 15.40
N ARG A 2 -29.64 -16.29 15.16
CA ARG A 2 -28.33 -15.63 14.99
C ARG A 2 -28.30 -15.03 13.58
N VAL A 3 -28.31 -13.71 13.50
CA VAL A 3 -27.96 -13.00 12.27
C VAL A 3 -26.54 -13.44 11.91
N LYS A 4 -26.39 -14.28 10.89
CA LYS A 4 -25.10 -14.51 10.26
C LYS A 4 -24.66 -13.14 9.76
N ARG A 5 -23.75 -12.48 10.49
CA ARG A 5 -22.99 -11.36 9.92
C ARG A 5 -22.44 -11.91 8.61
N ARG A 6 -22.89 -11.37 7.47
CA ARG A 6 -22.17 -11.57 6.22
C ARG A 6 -20.73 -11.18 6.55
N ARG A 7 -19.83 -12.15 6.66
CA ARG A 7 -18.43 -11.88 6.39
C ARG A 7 -18.46 -11.25 5.01
N TRP A 8 -18.16 -9.96 4.91
CA TRP A 8 -17.60 -9.45 3.68
C TRP A 8 -16.46 -10.40 3.34
N GLY A 9 -16.66 -11.16 2.28
CA GLY A 9 -15.85 -12.35 1.97
C GLY A 9 -14.56 -11.97 1.26
N PRO A 10 -13.61 -12.90 1.13
CA PRO A 10 -12.30 -12.67 0.52
C PRO A 10 -12.34 -12.69 -1.03
N LYS A 11 -13.28 -11.97 -1.66
CA LYS A 11 -13.53 -12.04 -3.13
C LYS A 11 -13.68 -10.71 -3.86
N ASP A 12 -13.69 -9.58 -3.17
CA ASP A 12 -13.77 -8.27 -3.82
C ASP A 12 -12.35 -7.70 -3.98
N GLU A 13 -11.91 -7.51 -5.22
CA GLU A 13 -10.62 -6.87 -5.53
C GLU A 13 -10.64 -5.42 -5.02
N THR A 14 -9.75 -5.07 -4.09
CA THR A 14 -9.60 -3.68 -3.65
C THR A 14 -9.08 -2.81 -4.81
N ILE A 15 -9.37 -1.51 -4.79
CA ILE A 15 -8.92 -0.60 -5.84
C ILE A 15 -7.38 -0.60 -5.91
N ASP A 16 -6.69 -0.65 -4.76
CA ASP A 16 -5.23 -0.75 -4.71
C ASP A 16 -4.71 -2.08 -5.27
N ALA A 17 -5.37 -3.21 -4.99
CA ALA A 17 -5.02 -4.51 -5.56
C ALA A 17 -5.21 -4.55 -7.09
N LEU A 18 -6.24 -3.87 -7.59
CA LEU A 18 -6.45 -3.68 -9.03
C LEU A 18 -5.34 -2.83 -9.66
N VAL A 19 -4.87 -1.78 -8.98
CA VAL A 19 -3.70 -1.00 -9.43
C VAL A 19 -2.48 -1.90 -9.51
N ALA A 20 -2.19 -2.69 -8.48
CA ALA A 20 -1.04 -3.60 -8.47
C ALA A 20 -1.09 -4.58 -9.64
N ARG A 21 -2.26 -5.20 -9.88
CA ARG A 21 -2.45 -6.09 -11.02
C ARG A 21 -2.20 -5.38 -12.36
N LYS A 22 -2.78 -4.18 -12.54
CA LYS A 22 -2.65 -3.42 -13.78
C LYS A 22 -1.25 -2.87 -14.00
N ALA A 23 -0.55 -2.46 -12.94
CA ALA A 23 0.85 -2.04 -12.99
C ALA A 23 1.75 -3.19 -13.43
N THR A 24 1.48 -4.41 -12.94
CA THR A 24 2.21 -5.61 -13.34
C THR A 24 1.92 -5.99 -14.81
N GLU A 25 0.66 -5.90 -15.23
CA GLU A 25 0.20 -6.24 -16.59
C GLU A 25 0.67 -5.23 -17.66
N LEU A 26 0.55 -3.93 -17.37
CA LEU A 26 0.70 -2.85 -18.36
C LEU A 26 1.99 -2.02 -18.18
N GLY A 27 2.68 -2.19 -17.04
CA GLY A 27 3.91 -1.47 -16.73
C GLY A 27 5.02 -1.82 -17.71
N THR A 28 5.72 -0.78 -18.18
CA THR A 28 6.92 -0.91 -19.00
C THR A 28 8.14 -1.21 -18.14
N GLU A 29 9.29 -1.45 -18.77
CA GLU A 29 10.54 -1.64 -18.04
C GLU A 29 11.00 -0.35 -17.33
N GLU A 30 10.79 0.81 -17.94
CA GLU A 30 11.03 2.11 -17.30
C GLU A 30 10.14 2.30 -16.06
N ASP A 31 8.86 1.90 -16.16
CA ASP A 31 7.95 1.95 -15.00
C ASP A 31 8.46 1.04 -13.87
N ARG A 32 8.93 -0.17 -14.19
CA ARG A 32 9.52 -1.09 -13.19
C ARG A 32 10.76 -0.49 -12.53
N LYS A 33 11.66 0.13 -13.29
CA LYS A 33 12.84 0.81 -12.73
C LYS A 33 12.45 1.94 -11.77
N LEU A 34 11.44 2.74 -12.13
CA LEU A 34 10.96 3.82 -11.27
C LEU A 34 10.34 3.28 -9.98
N ILE A 35 9.55 2.21 -10.07
CA ILE A 35 8.98 1.53 -8.91
C ILE A 35 10.10 0.95 -8.03
N SER A 36 11.08 0.25 -8.62
CA SER A 36 12.25 -0.29 -7.91
C SER A 36 13.10 0.79 -7.24
N GLY A 37 13.24 1.97 -7.84
CA GLY A 37 13.90 3.10 -7.19
C GLY A 37 13.11 3.61 -5.98
N SER A 38 11.79 3.73 -6.11
CA SER A 38 10.95 4.22 -5.00
C SER A 38 10.83 3.24 -3.83
N ILE A 39 10.82 1.92 -4.07
CA ILE A 39 10.82 0.93 -2.98
C ILE A 39 12.14 0.91 -2.21
N GLU A 40 13.26 1.25 -2.87
CA GLU A 40 14.55 1.39 -2.20
C GLU A 40 14.53 2.59 -1.24
N GLU A 41 13.94 3.72 -1.66
CA GLU A 41 13.72 4.86 -0.76
C GLU A 41 12.83 4.49 0.45
N CYS A 42 11.81 3.67 0.24
CA CYS A 42 10.99 3.11 1.32
C CYS A 42 11.84 2.28 2.29
N ARG A 43 12.72 1.41 1.77
CA ARG A 43 13.62 0.58 2.57
C ARG A 43 14.51 1.45 3.42
N GLU A 44 15.27 2.35 2.82
CA GLU A 44 16.21 3.21 3.56
C GLU A 44 15.51 4.00 4.67
N ALA A 45 14.34 4.57 4.37
CA ALA A 45 13.59 5.36 5.34
C ALA A 45 13.04 4.50 6.51
N ALA A 46 12.55 3.29 6.23
CA ALA A 46 12.11 2.36 7.26
C ALA A 46 13.25 1.96 8.21
N TYR A 47 14.43 1.67 7.67
CA TYR A 47 15.61 1.29 8.47
C TYR A 47 16.21 2.47 9.26
N ARG A 48 16.02 3.72 8.79
CA ARG A 48 16.38 4.92 9.56
C ARG A 48 15.40 5.22 10.69
N GLY A 49 14.23 4.59 10.72
CA GLY A 49 13.23 4.80 11.76
C GLY A 49 12.50 6.15 11.67
N ASP A 50 12.51 6.81 10.50
CA ASP A 50 11.84 8.11 10.30
C ASP A 50 10.47 7.92 9.62
N PRO A 51 9.35 7.96 10.38
CA PRO A 51 8.01 7.71 9.83
C PRO A 51 7.58 8.77 8.83
N SER A 52 8.07 10.01 8.93
CA SER A 52 7.71 11.09 8.00
C SER A 52 8.40 10.94 6.65
N VAL A 53 9.69 10.58 6.65
CA VAL A 53 10.42 10.27 5.41
C VAL A 53 9.88 8.99 4.79
N TYR A 54 9.60 7.98 5.60
CA TYR A 54 9.07 6.70 5.13
C TYR A 54 7.69 6.84 4.48
N PHE A 55 6.79 7.62 5.09
CA PHE A 55 5.50 7.92 4.48
C PHE A 55 5.64 8.62 3.13
N LYS A 56 6.54 9.61 2.99
CA LYS A 56 6.79 10.27 1.70
C LYS A 56 7.28 9.29 0.64
N ALA A 57 8.12 8.34 1.01
CA ALA A 57 8.60 7.30 0.10
C ALA A 57 7.45 6.36 -0.35
N ILE A 58 6.55 5.98 0.57
CA ILE A 58 5.35 5.18 0.26
C ILE A 58 4.49 5.90 -0.79
N ILE A 59 4.20 7.19 -0.59
CA ILE A 59 3.41 7.99 -1.56
C ILE A 59 4.04 7.97 -2.95
N ARG A 60 5.37 8.07 -3.02
CA ARG A 60 6.10 8.00 -4.30
C ARG A 60 5.98 6.62 -4.94
N TYR A 61 6.12 5.55 -4.16
CA TYR A 61 5.95 4.17 -4.64
C TYR A 61 4.55 3.91 -5.19
N GLU A 62 3.52 4.38 -4.48
CA GLU A 62 2.12 4.26 -4.89
C GLU A 62 1.83 5.07 -6.15
N ASP A 63 2.33 6.31 -6.26
CA ASP A 63 2.17 7.14 -7.46
C ASP A 63 2.87 6.53 -8.70
N CYS A 64 4.08 6.00 -8.54
CA CYS A 64 4.76 5.24 -9.60
C CYS A 64 3.92 4.04 -10.05
N SER A 65 3.39 3.27 -9.10
CA SER A 65 2.55 2.09 -9.38
C SER A 65 1.25 2.46 -10.08
N LEU A 66 0.59 3.54 -9.66
CA LEU A 66 -0.65 4.04 -10.25
C LEU A 66 -0.44 4.52 -11.69
N LYS A 67 0.67 5.20 -11.97
CA LYS A 67 1.06 5.60 -13.33
C LYS A 67 1.32 4.38 -14.21
N ALA A 68 2.05 3.39 -13.69
CA ALA A 68 2.34 2.14 -14.39
C ALA A 68 1.07 1.34 -14.73
N ALA A 69 0.01 1.47 -13.93
CA ALA A 69 -1.29 0.84 -14.20
C ALA A 69 -2.01 1.40 -15.43
N ARG A 70 -1.56 2.55 -15.99
CA ARG A 70 -2.03 3.14 -17.26
C ARG A 70 -3.56 3.21 -17.38
N ASN A 71 -4.25 3.43 -16.26
CA ASN A 71 -5.70 3.47 -16.20
C ASN A 71 -6.16 4.82 -15.64
N HIS A 72 -6.73 5.65 -16.52
CA HIS A 72 -7.17 7.00 -16.17
C HIS A 72 -8.29 7.01 -15.12
N VAL A 73 -9.18 6.01 -15.13
CA VAL A 73 -10.28 5.92 -14.16
C VAL A 73 -9.73 5.60 -12.76
N LEU A 74 -8.81 4.62 -12.66
CA LEU A 74 -8.14 4.32 -11.39
C LEU A 74 -7.35 5.52 -10.86
N PHE A 75 -6.67 6.23 -11.76
CA PHE A 75 -5.92 7.43 -11.40
C PHE A 75 -6.81 8.49 -10.74
N ARG A 76 -7.97 8.79 -11.33
CA ARG A 76 -8.91 9.78 -10.76
C ARG A 76 -9.52 9.29 -9.45
N LEU A 77 -10.00 8.04 -9.41
CA LEU A 77 -10.60 7.45 -8.22
C LEU A 77 -9.66 7.51 -7.02
N LEU A 78 -8.41 7.06 -7.18
CA LEU A 78 -7.47 7.00 -6.08
C LEU A 78 -6.98 8.38 -5.64
N ARG A 79 -6.90 9.36 -6.55
CA ARG A 79 -6.61 10.75 -6.15
C ARG A 79 -7.66 11.35 -5.22
N ASP A 80 -8.92 10.92 -5.35
CA ASP A 80 -10.00 11.36 -4.49
C ASP A 80 -10.08 10.54 -3.18
N LEU A 81 -9.79 9.23 -3.25
CA LEU A 81 -9.93 8.31 -2.13
C LEU A 81 -8.70 8.21 -1.21
N TRP A 82 -7.50 8.42 -1.74
CA TRP A 82 -6.27 8.30 -0.96
C TRP A 82 -6.06 9.38 0.12
N PRO A 83 -6.40 10.67 -0.07
CA PRO A 83 -6.12 11.68 0.95
C PRO A 83 -6.59 11.33 2.37
N PRO A 84 -7.81 10.82 2.62
CA PRO A 84 -8.20 10.39 3.96
C PRO A 84 -7.44 9.14 4.45
N SER A 85 -7.23 8.11 3.62
CA SER A 85 -6.50 6.89 4.03
C SER A 85 -5.03 7.20 4.33
N HIS A 86 -4.41 8.07 3.55
CA HIS A 86 -3.06 8.57 3.74
C HIS A 86 -2.87 9.32 5.05
N ARG A 87 -3.87 10.08 5.51
CA ARG A 87 -3.81 10.72 6.85
C ARG A 87 -3.81 9.66 7.97
N VAL A 88 -4.64 8.63 7.83
CA VAL A 88 -4.67 7.51 8.78
C VAL A 88 -3.35 6.76 8.75
N GLN A 89 -2.81 6.45 7.56
CA GLN A 89 -1.51 5.80 7.40
C GLN A 89 -0.37 6.63 8.01
N TYR A 90 -0.34 7.95 7.77
CA TYR A 90 0.65 8.83 8.37
C TYR A 90 0.58 8.77 9.91
N ALA A 91 -0.62 8.88 10.48
CA ALA A 91 -0.84 8.80 11.92
C ALA A 91 -0.40 7.44 12.50
N THR A 92 -0.79 6.33 11.86
CA THR A 92 -0.42 4.99 12.34
C THR A 92 1.09 4.75 12.25
N LEU A 93 1.77 5.25 11.21
CA LEU A 93 3.22 5.17 11.07
C LEU A 93 3.96 5.88 12.22
N HIS A 94 3.47 7.03 12.69
CA HIS A 94 4.05 7.73 13.85
C HIS A 94 3.83 6.96 15.16
N LEU A 95 2.69 6.28 15.31
CA LEU A 95 2.39 5.46 16.49
C LEU A 95 3.09 4.08 16.48
N ARG A 96 3.68 3.68 15.35
CA ARG A 96 4.38 2.40 15.15
C ARG A 96 5.81 2.60 14.60
N SER A 97 6.46 3.69 14.95
CA SER A 97 7.82 4.02 14.46
C SER A 97 8.87 2.95 14.77
N GLU A 98 8.67 2.15 15.82
CA GLU A 98 9.55 1.03 16.18
C GLU A 98 9.38 -0.19 15.25
N SER A 99 8.29 -0.28 14.49
CA SER A 99 7.97 -1.42 13.62
C SER A 99 7.91 -1.05 12.13
N LEU A 100 8.57 0.03 11.70
CA LEU A 100 8.55 0.46 10.30
C LEU A 100 9.15 -0.60 9.36
N VAL A 101 10.19 -1.32 9.80
CA VAL A 101 10.82 -2.39 9.01
C VAL A 101 9.86 -3.56 8.80
N ASP A 102 9.09 -3.95 9.82
CA ASP A 102 8.08 -5.01 9.68
C ASP A 102 6.95 -4.59 8.74
N HIS A 103 6.54 -3.31 8.80
CA HIS A 103 5.59 -2.75 7.86
C HIS A 103 6.12 -2.74 6.42
N PHE A 104 7.41 -2.38 6.22
CA PHE A 104 8.05 -2.39 4.91
C PHE A 104 8.01 -3.76 4.21
N ARG A 105 8.04 -4.87 4.96
CA ARG A 105 7.96 -6.22 4.38
C ARG A 105 6.72 -6.46 3.52
N PHE A 106 5.60 -5.80 3.81
CA PHE A 106 4.41 -5.87 2.96
C PHE A 106 4.66 -5.24 1.58
N PHE A 107 5.31 -4.08 1.54
CA PHE A 107 5.68 -3.40 0.29
C PHE A 107 6.76 -4.19 -0.47
N GLU A 108 7.74 -4.75 0.24
CA GLU A 108 8.77 -5.61 -0.35
C GLU A 108 8.13 -6.85 -1.02
N THR A 109 7.19 -7.50 -0.35
CA THR A 109 6.46 -8.64 -0.92
C THR A 109 5.69 -8.23 -2.17
N ALA A 110 4.95 -7.12 -2.12
CA ALA A 110 4.21 -6.59 -3.28
C ALA A 110 5.14 -6.22 -4.45
N HIS A 111 6.34 -5.73 -4.17
CA HIS A 111 7.34 -5.43 -5.19
C HIS A 111 7.91 -6.69 -5.84
N GLN A 112 8.23 -7.72 -5.05
CA GLN A 112 8.79 -8.97 -5.56
C GLN A 112 7.85 -9.66 -6.55
N VAL A 113 6.55 -9.75 -6.22
CA VAL A 113 5.55 -10.34 -7.12
C VAL A 113 5.34 -9.50 -8.39
N LEU A 114 5.46 -8.17 -8.30
CA LEU A 114 5.44 -7.28 -9.47
C LEU A 114 6.62 -7.56 -10.41
N LEU A 115 7.83 -7.75 -9.87
CA LEU A 115 9.02 -8.07 -10.67
C LEU A 115 8.92 -9.45 -11.34
N GLN A 116 8.29 -10.41 -10.67
CA GLN A 116 8.02 -11.74 -11.22
C GLN A 116 6.92 -11.76 -12.29
N ARG A 117 6.26 -10.61 -12.52
CA ARG A 117 5.11 -10.47 -13.41
C ARG A 117 3.93 -11.36 -13.00
N ASP A 118 3.83 -11.70 -11.72
CA ASP A 118 2.70 -12.43 -11.16
C ASP A 118 1.58 -11.46 -10.82
N MET A 119 0.64 -11.30 -11.76
CA MET A 119 -0.54 -10.46 -11.62
C MET A 119 -1.43 -10.86 -10.43
N THR A 120 -1.57 -12.17 -10.18
CA THR A 120 -2.43 -12.66 -9.10
C THR A 120 -1.75 -12.47 -7.75
N GLY A 121 -0.45 -12.79 -7.69
CA GLY A 121 0.40 -12.54 -6.53
C GLY A 121 0.47 -11.06 -6.16
N ALA A 122 0.60 -10.16 -7.15
CA ALA A 122 0.58 -8.71 -6.92
C ALA A 122 -0.73 -8.22 -6.31
N SER A 123 -1.86 -8.67 -6.84
CA SER A 123 -3.19 -8.35 -6.29
C SER A 123 -3.36 -8.89 -4.86
N ALA A 124 -2.88 -10.10 -4.60
CA ALA A 124 -2.94 -10.71 -3.26
C ALA A 124 -2.05 -9.98 -2.25
N ALA A 125 -0.79 -9.71 -2.59
CA ALA A 125 0.17 -9.04 -1.70
C ALA A 125 -0.29 -7.63 -1.30
N VAL A 126 -0.85 -6.85 -2.24
CA VAL A 126 -1.38 -5.52 -1.92
C VAL A 126 -2.67 -5.61 -1.09
N ARG A 127 -3.47 -6.67 -1.24
CA ARG A 127 -4.61 -6.90 -0.34
C ARG A 127 -4.16 -7.17 1.08
N ASP A 128 -3.16 -8.02 1.28
CA ASP A 128 -2.60 -8.31 2.60
C ASP A 128 -2.04 -7.03 3.26
N LEU A 129 -1.40 -6.17 2.47
CA LEU A 129 -0.99 -4.83 2.90
C LEU A 129 -2.20 -3.97 3.32
N THR A 130 -3.24 -3.87 2.49
CA THR A 130 -4.44 -3.09 2.82
C THR A 130 -5.13 -3.61 4.09
N GLU A 131 -5.26 -4.92 4.24
CA GLU A 131 -5.86 -5.55 5.42
C GLU A 131 -5.04 -5.27 6.69
N SER A 132 -3.71 -5.30 6.57
CA SER A 132 -2.79 -4.90 7.64
C SER A 132 -2.98 -3.43 8.03
N GLU A 133 -3.05 -2.51 7.06
CA GLU A 133 -3.26 -1.08 7.32
C GLU A 133 -4.61 -0.80 7.99
N VAL A 134 -5.67 -1.49 7.57
CA VAL A 134 -6.99 -1.40 8.22
C VAL A 134 -6.91 -1.89 9.67
N ALA A 135 -6.25 -3.01 9.93
CA ALA A 135 -6.09 -3.55 11.28
C ALA A 135 -5.30 -2.59 12.18
N PHE A 136 -4.23 -1.99 11.67
CA PHE A 136 -3.47 -0.97 12.40
C PHE A 136 -4.25 0.31 12.62
N GLY A 137 -4.98 0.80 11.61
CA GLY A 137 -5.86 1.97 11.74
C GLY A 137 -6.88 1.78 12.87
N VAL A 138 -7.56 0.63 12.93
CA VAL A 138 -8.52 0.32 14.01
C VAL A 138 -7.83 0.21 15.37
N ARG A 139 -6.67 -0.47 15.42
CA ARG A 139 -5.91 -0.66 16.67
C ARG A 139 -5.45 0.66 17.28
N TYR A 140 -5.01 1.60 16.44
CA TYR A 140 -4.42 2.87 16.88
C TYR A 140 -5.41 4.03 16.92
N LEU A 141 -6.64 3.87 16.41
CA LEU A 141 -7.66 4.93 16.41
C LEU A 141 -7.83 5.62 17.78
N PRO A 142 -7.86 4.92 18.94
CA PRO A 142 -7.98 5.58 20.25
C PRO A 142 -6.79 6.47 20.62
N ARG A 143 -5.63 6.28 19.97
CA ARG A 143 -4.35 6.97 20.25
C ARG A 143 -4.09 8.14 19.29
N PHE A 144 -5.00 8.45 18.37
CA PHE A 144 -4.79 9.55 17.42
C PHE A 144 -4.78 10.93 18.10
N ASN A 145 -5.35 11.04 19.31
CA ASN A 145 -5.26 12.25 20.12
C ASN A 145 -3.89 12.44 20.79
N ASP A 146 -3.01 11.44 20.73
CA ASP A 146 -1.68 11.46 21.35
C ASP A 146 -0.58 11.93 20.36
N LEU A 147 -0.95 12.27 19.12
CA LEU A 147 -0.06 12.65 18.02
C LEU A 147 0.17 14.16 17.91
#